data_AF-A0A661S1A4-F1
#
_entry.id   AF-A0A661S1A4-F1
#
_cell.length_a   1.000
_cell.length_b   1.000
_cell.length_c   1.000
_cell.angle_alpha   90.00
_cell.angle_beta   90.00
_cell.angle_gamma   90.00
#
_symmetry.space_group_name_H-M   'P 1'
#
loop_
_entity.id
_entity.type
_entity.pdbx_description
1 polymer ?
#
loop_
_entity_poly.entity_id
_entity_poly.type
_entity_poly.pdbx_seq_one_letter_code
_entity_poly.pdbx_strand_id
1 'polypeptide(L)'
;MMTNKKIDELIKCSKAIIDASPKNGMAPDKKSSFIIRKKLRIQSEDEQYFFDVFMRHHTMLIEQFSIGLLFKTDDKTIGKITLIRYNGEHGQSDWSKNNHYSAFHTHKITEELLDKGVYEPKHIERTDKFTTFDSALNEFLRHVNIINLAEYFPHADKQLPLFEGEY
;
A
#
# COMPACT_ATOMS: atom_id res chain seq x y z
N MET A 1 10.24 -14.41 -16.11
CA MET A 1 10.19 -12.93 -16.11
C MET A 1 8.72 -12.52 -15.98
N MET A 2 8.41 -11.50 -15.19
CA MET A 2 7.02 -11.14 -14.86
C MET A 2 6.52 -10.00 -15.75
N THR A 3 5.50 -10.26 -16.57
CA THR A 3 4.96 -9.27 -17.51
C THR A 3 4.08 -8.22 -16.83
N ASN A 4 3.83 -7.09 -17.49
CA ASN A 4 2.88 -6.08 -16.98
C ASN A 4 1.47 -6.68 -16.76
N LYS A 5 1.04 -7.59 -17.64
CA LYS A 5 -0.22 -8.33 -17.46
C LYS A 5 -0.21 -9.14 -16.16
N LYS A 6 0.88 -9.88 -15.89
CA LYS A 6 1.00 -10.67 -14.66
C LYS A 6 1.09 -9.79 -13.41
N ILE A 7 1.77 -8.64 -13.49
CA ILE A 7 1.78 -7.63 -12.42
C ILE A 7 0.35 -7.21 -12.07
N ASP A 8 -0.46 -6.87 -13.08
CA ASP A 8 -1.85 -6.46 -12.87
C ASP A 8 -2.74 -7.58 -12.32
N GLU A 9 -2.55 -8.81 -12.80
CA GLU A 9 -3.22 -9.99 -12.25
C GLU A 9 -2.90 -10.20 -10.76
N LEU A 10 -1.62 -10.10 -10.37
CA LEU A 10 -1.19 -10.24 -8.98
C LEU A 10 -1.72 -9.10 -8.10
N ILE A 11 -1.81 -7.87 -8.63
CA ILE A 11 -2.40 -6.75 -7.91
C ILE A 11 -3.89 -6.98 -7.69
N LYS A 12 -4.63 -7.50 -8.67
CA LYS A 12 -6.11 -7.53 -8.64
C LYS A 12 -6.74 -8.87 -8.24
N CYS A 13 -5.97 -9.95 -8.15
CA CYS A 13 -6.50 -11.26 -7.74
C CYS A 13 -7.17 -11.18 -6.36
N SER A 14 -8.18 -12.00 -6.11
CA SER A 14 -8.82 -12.10 -4.79
C SER A 14 -7.83 -12.61 -3.75
N LYS A 15 -7.81 -11.97 -2.58
CA LYS A 15 -6.88 -12.31 -1.49
C LYS A 15 -7.53 -12.17 -0.13
N ALA A 16 -7.07 -12.95 0.85
CA ALA A 16 -7.50 -12.86 2.24
C ALA A 16 -6.31 -12.49 3.15
N ILE A 17 -6.58 -11.67 4.16
CA ILE A 17 -5.66 -11.41 5.26
C ILE A 17 -5.61 -12.68 6.12
N ILE A 18 -4.40 -13.19 6.37
CA ILE A 18 -4.18 -14.37 7.21
C ILE A 18 -3.50 -14.02 8.54
N ASP A 19 -2.84 -12.86 8.62
CA ASP A 19 -2.20 -12.37 9.84
C ASP A 19 -2.06 -10.84 9.81
N ALA A 20 -2.12 -10.22 10.99
CA ALA A 20 -1.99 -8.78 11.16
C ALA A 20 -1.14 -8.44 12.37
N SER A 21 -0.17 -7.53 12.16
CA SER A 21 0.76 -7.07 13.18
C SER A 21 0.88 -5.54 13.17
N PRO A 22 0.38 -4.83 14.20
CA PRO A 22 -0.39 -5.36 15.33
C PRO A 22 -1.77 -5.86 14.89
N LYS A 23 -2.40 -6.70 15.71
CA LYS A 23 -3.77 -7.21 15.47
C LYS A 23 -4.75 -6.04 15.32
N ASN A 24 -4.77 -5.13 16.31
CA ASN A 24 -5.65 -3.96 16.33
C ASN A 24 -4.87 -2.68 16.03
N GLY A 25 -5.47 -1.76 15.26
CA GLY A 25 -4.91 -0.45 14.95
C GLY A 25 -3.52 -0.50 14.30
N MET A 26 -2.71 0.52 14.60
CA MET A 26 -1.30 0.65 14.20
C MET A 26 -0.43 0.81 15.45
N ALA A 27 0.83 0.41 15.39
CA ALA A 27 1.78 0.50 16.51
C ALA A 27 2.94 1.45 16.18
N PRO A 28 3.53 2.14 17.18
CA PRO A 28 4.71 2.98 16.97
C PRO A 28 5.89 2.22 16.35
N ASP A 29 6.66 2.89 15.50
CA ASP A 29 7.91 2.39 14.96
C ASP A 29 9.00 2.41 16.03
N LYS A 30 9.83 1.37 16.06
CA LYS A 30 10.90 1.23 17.06
C LYS A 30 11.95 2.35 16.97
N LYS A 31 12.11 2.98 15.81
CA LYS A 31 13.14 3.99 15.54
C LYS A 31 12.59 5.41 15.55
N SER A 32 11.27 5.60 15.59
CA SER A 32 10.65 6.93 15.58
C SER A 32 9.26 6.88 16.21
N SER A 33 9.09 7.61 17.30
CA SER A 33 7.79 7.81 17.96
C SER A 33 6.79 8.55 17.09
N PHE A 34 7.26 9.26 16.05
CA PHE A 34 6.39 9.98 15.12
C PHE A 34 5.80 9.08 14.03
N ILE A 35 6.26 7.83 13.91
CA ILE A 35 5.79 6.90 12.88
C ILE A 35 4.98 5.79 13.51
N ILE A 36 3.80 5.51 12.96
CA ILE A 36 2.99 4.33 13.29
C ILE A 36 2.92 3.39 12.09
N ARG A 37 2.81 2.08 12.36
CA ARG A 37 2.88 1.02 11.35
C ARG A 37 1.90 -0.11 11.61
N LYS A 38 1.45 -0.71 10.52
CA LYS A 38 0.75 -2.00 10.50
C LYS A 38 1.29 -2.83 9.35
N LYS A 39 1.36 -4.14 9.57
CA LYS A 39 1.70 -5.12 8.55
C LYS A 39 0.59 -6.14 8.47
N LEU A 40 0.25 -6.55 7.26
CA LEU A 40 -0.64 -7.66 7.01
C LEU A 40 0.13 -8.72 6.24
N ARG A 41 -0.11 -9.99 6.54
CA ARG A 41 0.22 -11.09 5.64
C ARG A 41 -1.06 -11.48 4.93
N ILE A 42 -0.95 -11.64 3.62
CA ILE A 42 -2.10 -11.85 2.75
C ILE A 42 -1.78 -13.02 1.83
N GLN A 43 -2.78 -13.85 1.55
CA GLN A 43 -2.66 -14.99 0.64
C GLN A 43 -3.75 -14.87 -0.43
N SER A 44 -3.42 -15.22 -1.68
CA SER A 44 -4.45 -15.31 -2.73
C SER A 44 -5.48 -16.39 -2.38
N GLU A 45 -6.70 -16.22 -2.85
CA GLU A 45 -7.81 -17.15 -2.60
C GLU A 45 -7.54 -18.57 -3.13
N ASP A 46 -6.80 -18.68 -4.24
CA ASP A 46 -6.34 -19.94 -4.82
C ASP A 46 -5.10 -20.53 -4.11
N GLU A 47 -4.64 -19.89 -3.04
CA GLU A 47 -3.48 -20.24 -2.23
C GLU A 47 -2.13 -20.25 -2.97
N GLN A 48 -2.08 -19.81 -4.23
CA GLN A 48 -0.87 -19.86 -5.05
C GLN A 48 0.15 -18.76 -4.72
N TYR A 49 -0.29 -17.63 -4.18
CA TYR A 49 0.54 -16.45 -4.00
C TYR A 49 0.48 -15.93 -2.57
N PHE A 50 1.64 -15.55 -2.05
CA PHE A 50 1.76 -14.87 -0.76
C PHE A 50 2.20 -13.43 -0.93
N PHE A 51 1.62 -12.57 -0.11
CA PHE A 51 1.90 -11.16 -0.11
C PHE A 51 2.14 -10.66 1.32
N ASP A 52 2.82 -9.53 1.42
CA ASP A 52 2.76 -8.67 2.59
C ASP A 52 2.14 -7.32 2.18
N VAL A 53 1.39 -6.72 3.10
CA VAL A 53 1.06 -5.30 3.02
C VAL A 53 1.77 -4.58 4.16
N PHE A 54 2.41 -3.45 3.86
CA PHE A 54 2.87 -2.53 4.90
C PHE A 54 2.05 -1.25 4.85
N MET A 55 1.87 -0.67 6.04
CA MET A 55 1.31 0.66 6.24
C MET A 55 2.29 1.42 7.13
N ARG A 56 2.57 2.67 6.76
CA ARG A 56 3.38 3.62 7.53
C ARG A 56 2.68 4.97 7.47
N HIS A 57 2.48 5.59 8.62
CA HIS A 57 1.88 6.91 8.71
C HIS A 57 2.65 7.76 9.72
N HIS A 58 2.91 9.01 9.35
CA HIS A 58 3.49 9.99 10.25
C HIS A 58 2.38 10.66 11.08
N THR A 59 2.57 10.70 12.39
CA THR A 59 1.55 11.14 13.36
C THR A 59 1.36 12.66 13.40
N MET A 60 2.43 13.44 13.16
CA MET A 60 2.32 14.91 13.06
C MET A 60 2.11 15.44 11.63
N LEU A 61 2.85 14.92 10.65
CA LEU A 61 2.71 15.28 9.23
C LEU A 61 1.74 14.29 8.59
N ILE A 62 0.45 14.49 8.83
CA ILE A 62 -0.60 13.49 8.54
C ILE A 62 -0.72 13.14 7.05
N GLU A 63 -0.25 14.02 6.17
CA GLU A 63 -0.19 13.80 4.73
C GLU A 63 0.94 12.82 4.37
N GLN A 64 1.92 12.61 5.26
CA GLN A 64 3.02 11.69 5.02
C GLN A 64 2.67 10.26 5.42
N PHE A 65 2.21 9.49 4.44
CA PHE A 65 1.98 8.06 4.58
C PHE A 65 2.48 7.25 3.39
N SER A 66 2.60 5.94 3.59
CA SER A 66 2.84 4.96 2.54
C SER A 66 2.15 3.65 2.85
N ILE A 67 1.44 3.10 1.87
CA ILE A 67 0.75 1.82 1.90
C ILE A 67 1.25 1.02 0.70
N GLY A 68 1.74 -0.21 0.88
CA GLY A 68 2.34 -0.97 -0.21
C GLY A 68 1.98 -2.44 -0.20
N LEU A 69 1.79 -3.01 -1.41
CA LEU A 69 1.62 -4.43 -1.66
C LEU A 69 2.94 -5.05 -2.12
N LEU A 70 3.37 -6.11 -1.47
CA LEU A 70 4.61 -6.83 -1.77
C LEU A 70 4.28 -8.26 -2.12
N PHE A 71 4.69 -8.69 -3.29
CA PHE A 71 4.61 -10.09 -3.71
C PHE A 71 5.84 -10.84 -3.20
N LYS A 72 5.63 -12.00 -2.56
CA LYS A 72 6.70 -12.93 -2.19
C LYS A 72 6.94 -13.86 -3.37
N THR A 73 8.13 -13.78 -3.91
CA THR A 73 8.56 -14.56 -5.07
C THR A 73 9.26 -15.84 -4.60
N ASP A 74 9.12 -16.91 -5.37
CA ASP A 74 9.86 -18.16 -5.15
C ASP A 74 11.35 -18.04 -5.49
N ASP A 75 11.72 -17.02 -6.29
CA ASP A 75 13.11 -16.64 -6.51
C ASP A 75 13.72 -16.10 -5.21
N LYS A 76 14.56 -16.94 -4.58
CA LYS A 76 15.27 -16.64 -3.33
C LYS A 76 16.26 -15.49 -3.44
N THR A 77 16.71 -15.14 -4.64
CA THR A 77 17.64 -14.01 -4.84
C THR A 77 16.92 -12.67 -4.73
N ILE A 78 15.64 -12.63 -5.14
CA ILE A 78 14.79 -11.44 -5.09
C ILE A 78 14.06 -11.38 -3.75
N GLY A 79 13.44 -12.50 -3.34
CA GLY A 79 12.66 -12.65 -2.13
C GLY A 79 11.30 -11.93 -2.17
N LYS A 80 11.28 -10.62 -2.48
CA LYS A 80 10.06 -9.82 -2.56
C LYS A 80 10.14 -8.76 -3.65
N ILE A 81 8.98 -8.48 -4.26
CA ILE A 81 8.80 -7.40 -5.23
C ILE A 81 7.69 -6.49 -4.74
N THR A 82 7.97 -5.19 -4.60
CA THR A 82 6.93 -4.23 -4.26
C THR A 82 6.13 -3.90 -5.52
N LEU A 83 4.88 -4.37 -5.60
CA LEU A 83 4.07 -4.27 -6.82
C LEU A 83 3.48 -2.87 -7.02
N ILE A 84 2.88 -2.34 -5.96
CA ILE A 84 2.23 -1.03 -5.96
C ILE A 84 2.36 -0.38 -4.59
N ARG A 85 2.49 0.95 -4.57
CA ARG A 85 2.41 1.76 -3.36
C ARG A 85 1.51 2.97 -3.54
N TYR A 86 0.78 3.30 -2.50
CA TYR A 86 -0.01 4.51 -2.36
C TYR A 86 0.72 5.40 -1.37
N ASN A 87 1.07 6.60 -1.81
CA ASN A 87 1.83 7.54 -1.01
C ASN A 87 1.05 8.84 -0.85
N GLY A 88 1.07 9.34 0.37
CA GLY A 88 0.65 10.69 0.62
C GLY A 88 1.70 11.71 0.19
N GLU A 89 1.36 12.99 0.32
CA GLU A 89 2.27 14.07 0.01
C GLU A 89 3.45 14.05 0.99
N HIS A 90 4.66 14.02 0.44
CA HIS A 90 5.86 14.11 1.24
C HIS A 90 6.84 15.05 0.53
N GLY A 91 7.45 15.97 1.27
CA GLY A 91 8.35 16.99 0.70
C GLY A 91 9.39 16.39 -0.26
N GLN A 92 9.82 17.19 -1.23
CA GLN A 92 10.85 16.77 -2.18
C GLN A 92 12.17 16.49 -1.45
N SER A 93 12.69 15.27 -1.63
CA SER A 93 14.10 14.96 -1.30
C SER A 93 15.03 15.10 -2.52
N ASP A 94 14.46 15.26 -3.72
CA ASP A 94 15.18 15.30 -4.99
C ASP A 94 14.51 16.32 -5.93
N TRP A 95 15.18 17.47 -6.11
CA TRP A 95 14.71 18.60 -6.91
C TRP A 95 14.71 18.31 -8.42
N SER A 96 15.41 17.25 -8.87
CA SER A 96 15.46 16.86 -10.29
C SER A 96 14.19 16.15 -10.79
N LYS A 97 13.33 15.70 -9.87
CA LYS A 97 12.10 14.96 -10.19
C LYS A 97 10.86 15.85 -10.09
N ASN A 98 10.64 16.68 -11.11
CA ASN A 98 9.37 17.37 -11.50
C ASN A 98 8.24 17.45 -10.46
N ASN A 99 8.53 17.94 -9.25
CA ASN A 99 7.57 18.15 -8.17
C ASN A 99 6.63 16.96 -7.86
N HIS A 100 7.02 15.71 -8.14
CA HIS A 100 6.08 14.56 -8.04
C HIS A 100 5.72 14.19 -6.60
N TYR A 101 6.59 14.51 -5.65
CA TYR A 101 6.43 14.14 -4.25
C TYR A 101 5.57 15.14 -3.46
N SER A 102 5.38 16.36 -3.98
CA SER A 102 4.47 17.38 -3.44
C SER A 102 3.00 17.13 -3.79
N ALA A 103 2.60 15.88 -3.98
CA ALA A 103 1.24 15.49 -4.32
C ALA A 103 0.98 14.04 -3.88
N PHE A 104 -0.29 13.69 -3.69
CA PHE A 104 -0.72 12.30 -3.55
C PHE A 104 -0.45 11.53 -4.85
N HIS A 105 0.12 10.33 -4.72
CA HIS A 105 0.58 9.58 -5.89
C HIS A 105 0.67 8.08 -5.62
N THR A 106 0.67 7.30 -6.69
CA THR A 106 0.95 5.87 -6.67
C THR A 106 2.29 5.58 -7.32
N HIS A 107 3.01 4.60 -6.79
CA HIS A 107 4.16 3.98 -7.45
C HIS A 107 3.75 2.60 -7.94
N LYS A 108 4.09 2.22 -9.17
CA LYS A 108 3.84 0.88 -9.71
C LYS A 108 5.13 0.27 -10.27
N ILE A 109 5.30 -1.04 -10.10
CA ILE A 109 6.38 -1.77 -10.76
C ILE A 109 5.98 -2.05 -12.22
N THR A 110 6.95 -2.03 -13.12
CA THR A 110 6.73 -2.38 -14.53
C THR A 110 7.66 -3.51 -14.93
N GLU A 111 7.27 -4.25 -15.96
CA GLU A 111 8.09 -5.25 -16.63
C GLU A 111 9.48 -4.68 -16.99
N GLU A 112 9.54 -3.49 -17.59
CA GLU A 112 10.79 -2.81 -17.92
C GLU A 112 11.72 -2.59 -16.72
N LEU A 113 11.17 -2.29 -15.54
CA LEU A 113 11.97 -2.12 -14.32
C LEU A 113 12.53 -3.47 -13.84
N LEU A 114 11.71 -4.52 -13.88
CA LEU A 114 12.13 -5.88 -13.52
C LEU A 114 13.20 -6.40 -14.46
N ASP A 115 13.11 -6.10 -15.76
CA ASP A 115 14.11 -6.46 -16.77
C ASP A 115 15.47 -5.81 -16.51
N LYS A 116 15.46 -4.66 -15.83
CA LYS A 116 16.66 -3.95 -15.37
C LYS A 116 17.11 -4.37 -13.97
N GLY A 117 16.51 -5.40 -13.37
CA GLY A 117 16.81 -5.87 -12.02
C GLY A 117 16.37 -4.90 -10.92
N VAL A 118 15.41 -4.02 -11.20
CA VAL A 118 14.84 -3.08 -10.22
C VAL A 118 13.54 -3.64 -9.69
N TYR A 119 13.49 -3.96 -8.39
CA TYR A 119 12.32 -4.58 -7.74
C TYR A 119 11.48 -3.60 -6.89
N GLU A 120 11.87 -2.33 -6.89
CA GLU A 120 11.13 -1.23 -6.28
C GLU A 120 10.34 -0.46 -7.34
N PRO A 121 9.07 -0.11 -7.06
CA PRO A 121 8.22 0.55 -8.03
C PRO A 121 8.69 2.00 -8.20
N LYS A 122 9.07 2.35 -9.43
CA LYS A 122 9.57 3.69 -9.79
C LYS A 122 8.68 4.42 -10.80
N HIS A 123 7.68 3.76 -11.36
CA HIS A 123 6.69 4.43 -12.22
C HIS A 123 5.71 5.19 -11.32
N ILE A 124 5.65 6.52 -11.45
CA ILE A 124 4.89 7.40 -10.57
C ILE A 124 3.70 7.99 -11.31
N GLU A 125 2.52 7.90 -10.72
CA GLU A 125 1.30 8.55 -11.21
C GLU A 125 0.68 9.39 -10.10
N ARG A 126 0.44 10.68 -10.38
CA ARG A 126 -0.33 11.54 -9.45
C ARG A 126 -1.79 11.11 -9.46
N THR A 127 -2.46 11.33 -8.34
CA THR A 127 -3.85 10.92 -8.17
C THR A 127 -4.61 11.87 -7.27
N ASP A 128 -5.88 12.06 -7.58
CA ASP A 128 -6.89 12.77 -6.80
C ASP A 128 -7.87 11.80 -6.10
N LYS A 129 -7.72 10.48 -6.33
CA LYS A 129 -8.58 9.44 -5.75
C LYS A 129 -8.51 9.34 -4.23
N PHE A 130 -7.45 9.88 -3.63
CA PHE A 130 -7.27 9.93 -2.19
C PHE A 130 -6.44 11.16 -1.81
N THR A 131 -6.74 11.73 -0.65
CA THR A 131 -6.03 12.88 -0.07
C THR A 131 -5.74 12.69 1.42
N THR A 132 -6.13 11.54 1.99
CA THR A 132 -5.91 11.18 3.38
C THR A 132 -5.42 9.74 3.47
N PHE A 133 -4.82 9.37 4.62
CA PHE A 133 -4.42 7.99 4.86
C PHE A 133 -5.61 7.03 4.76
N ASP A 134 -6.75 7.37 5.36
CA ASP A 134 -7.93 6.49 5.39
C ASP A 134 -8.56 6.32 4.00
N SER A 135 -8.65 7.40 3.20
CA SER A 135 -9.14 7.30 1.82
C SER A 135 -8.18 6.48 0.95
N ALA A 136 -6.86 6.64 1.14
CA ALA A 136 -5.86 5.85 0.43
C ALA A 136 -5.91 4.37 0.83
N LEU A 137 -6.12 4.08 2.12
CA LEU A 137 -6.24 2.72 2.65
C LEU A 137 -7.46 2.01 2.07
N ASN A 138 -8.62 2.67 2.05
CA ASN A 138 -9.85 2.11 1.47
C ASN A 138 -9.71 1.87 -0.04
N GLU A 139 -9.18 2.85 -0.79
CA GLU A 139 -8.94 2.69 -2.23
C GLU A 139 -7.93 1.57 -2.49
N PHE A 140 -6.86 1.48 -1.70
CA PHE A 140 -5.85 0.43 -1.81
C PHE A 140 -6.44 -0.96 -1.56
N LEU A 141 -7.17 -1.17 -0.46
CA LEU A 141 -7.72 -2.48 -0.10
C LEU A 141 -8.77 -2.98 -1.12
N ARG A 142 -9.56 -2.07 -1.68
CA ARG A 142 -10.46 -2.37 -2.79
C ARG A 142 -9.70 -2.71 -4.06
N HIS A 143 -8.70 -1.91 -4.43
CA HIS A 143 -7.90 -2.15 -5.64
C HIS A 143 -7.14 -3.48 -5.56
N VAL A 144 -6.64 -3.83 -4.38
CA VAL A 144 -5.96 -5.11 -4.14
C VAL A 144 -6.92 -6.24 -3.74
N ASN A 145 -8.24 -6.04 -3.88
CA ASN A 145 -9.27 -7.09 -3.76
C ASN A 145 -9.13 -7.99 -2.51
N ILE A 146 -9.13 -7.37 -1.32
CA ILE A 146 -9.14 -8.08 -0.04
C ILE A 146 -10.56 -8.48 0.34
N ILE A 147 -10.82 -9.79 0.47
CA ILE A 147 -12.19 -10.32 0.61
C ILE A 147 -12.70 -10.38 2.07
N ASN A 148 -11.81 -10.47 3.06
CA ASN A 148 -12.17 -10.57 4.48
C ASN A 148 -11.88 -9.28 5.26
N LEU A 149 -12.07 -8.12 4.62
CA LEU A 149 -11.69 -6.83 5.18
C LEU A 149 -12.41 -6.53 6.50
N ALA A 150 -13.70 -6.86 6.59
CA ALA A 150 -14.54 -6.59 7.75
C ALA A 150 -14.04 -7.23 9.07
N GLU A 151 -13.30 -8.34 8.99
CA GLU A 151 -12.73 -9.02 10.16
C GLU A 151 -11.57 -8.22 10.80
N TYR A 152 -10.83 -7.47 10.00
CA TYR A 152 -9.63 -6.76 10.42
C TYR A 152 -9.83 -5.24 10.51
N PHE A 153 -10.81 -4.73 9.77
CA PHE A 153 -11.17 -3.32 9.70
C PHE A 153 -12.69 -3.17 9.73
N PRO A 154 -13.34 -3.38 10.90
CA PRO A 154 -14.80 -3.37 11.02
C PRO A 154 -15.46 -2.01 10.70
N HIS A 155 -14.66 -0.96 10.52
CA HIS A 155 -15.09 0.38 10.14
C HIS A 155 -14.67 0.79 8.72
N ALA A 156 -13.90 -0.03 7.97
CA ALA A 156 -13.42 0.35 6.64
C ALA A 156 -14.53 0.35 5.57
N ASP A 157 -15.56 -0.49 5.72
CA ASP A 157 -16.75 -0.49 4.85
C ASP A 157 -17.81 0.56 5.26
N LYS A 158 -17.63 1.21 6.41
CA LYS A 158 -18.51 2.29 6.81
C LYS A 158 -17.96 3.57 6.22
N GLN A 159 -18.56 4.01 5.11
CA GLN A 159 -18.46 5.40 4.67
C GLN A 159 -18.72 6.27 5.90
N LEU A 160 -17.68 6.91 6.43
CA LEU A 160 -17.85 7.85 7.55
C LEU A 160 -18.79 8.95 7.03
N PRO A 161 -19.96 9.17 7.65
CA PRO A 161 -20.80 10.29 7.26
C PRO A 161 -19.97 11.56 7.44
N LEU A 162 -19.92 12.39 6.39
CA LEU A 162 -19.04 13.55 6.31
C LEU A 162 -19.37 14.65 7.35
N PHE A 163 -20.39 14.47 8.17
CA PHE A 163 -20.79 15.36 9.25
C PHE A 163 -21.49 14.55 10.35
N GLU A 164 -20.85 14.37 11.50
CA GLU A 164 -21.59 14.24 12.77
C GLU A 164 -21.75 15.66 13.31
N GLY A 165 -22.81 16.33 12.86
CA GLY A 165 -23.24 17.61 13.39
C GLY A 165 -24.01 17.39 14.68
N GLU A 166 -23.38 17.66 15.82
CA GLU A 166 -24.12 17.90 17.06
C GLU A 166 -24.60 19.37 17.05
N TYR A 167 -25.92 19.56 17.17
CA TYR A 167 -26.56 20.81 17.58
C TYR A 167 -26.76 20.80 19.08
#